data_AF-X0UU12-F1
#
_entry.id   AF-X0UU12-F1
#
_cell.length_a   1.000
_cell.length_b   1.000
_cell.length_c   1.000
_cell.angle_alpha   90.00
_cell.angle_beta   90.00
_cell.angle_gamma   90.00
#
_symmetry.space_group_name_H-M   'P 1'
#
loop_
_entity.id
_entity.type
_entity.pdbx_description
1 polymer ?
#
loop_
_entity_poly.entity_id
_entity_poly.type
_entity_poly.pdbx_seq_one_letter_code
_entity_poly.pdbx_strand_id
1 'polypeptide(L)' 'MGSKRTIITLSEEDKMWLEGYSKAFNLSVAEVIRQGIKRLRETHESEAYHKLVENTRGIWKEGDGLKYQMDIRSEWESQ' A
#
# COMPACT_ATOMS: atom_id res chain seq x y z
N MET A 1 15.27 10.13 7.63
CA MET A 1 15.27 9.39 6.34
C MET A 1 15.54 10.38 5.23
N GLY A 2 16.55 10.14 4.39
CA GLY A 2 17.01 11.12 3.39
C GLY A 2 15.94 11.42 2.34
N SER A 3 15.62 12.69 2.14
CA SER A 3 14.74 13.13 1.06
C SER A 3 15.53 13.24 -0.25
N LYS A 4 15.06 12.60 -1.33
CA LYS A 4 15.56 12.84 -2.69
C LYS A 4 14.60 13.77 -3.43
N ARG A 5 15.15 14.71 -4.19
CA ARG A 5 14.36 15.61 -5.04
C ARG A 5 13.97 14.88 -6.33
N THR A 6 12.70 14.98 -6.70
CA THR A 6 12.17 14.41 -7.95
C THR A 6 11.49 15.52 -8.74
N ILE A 7 11.75 15.59 -10.04
CA ILE A 7 11.05 16.47 -10.97
C ILE A 7 9.95 15.65 -11.64
N ILE A 8 8.73 16.18 -11.67
CA ILE A 8 7.58 15.55 -12.32
C ILE A 8 6.94 16.54 -13.29
N THR A 9 6.43 16.03 -14.40
CA THR A 9 5.64 16.81 -15.37
C THR A 9 4.19 16.39 -15.23
N LEU A 10 3.31 17.36 -15.05
CA LEU A 10 1.86 17.18 -14.92
C LEU A 10 1.17 17.98 -16.03
N SER A 11 -0.08 17.64 -16.32
CA SER A 11 -0.91 18.52 -17.14
C SER A 11 -1.14 19.85 -16.41
N GLU A 12 -1.42 20.91 -17.17
CA GLU A 12 -1.75 22.21 -16.57
C GLU A 12 -3.01 22.12 -15.69
N GLU A 13 -3.99 21.31 -16.10
CA GLU A 13 -5.22 21.06 -15.33
C GLU A 13 -4.92 20.43 -13.96
N ASP A 14 -4.13 19.36 -13.92
CA ASP A 14 -3.76 18.67 -12.68
C ASP A 14 -2.97 19.59 -11.74
N LYS A 15 -2.07 20.39 -12.31
CA LYS A 15 -1.28 21.36 -11.55
C LYS A 15 -2.18 22.43 -10.93
N MET A 16 -3.11 23.00 -11.71
CA MET A 16 -4.07 23.98 -11.20
C MET A 16 -4.93 23.40 -10.09
N TRP A 17 -5.38 22.15 -10.23
CA TRP A 17 -6.13 21.46 -9.20
C TRP A 17 -5.32 21.28 -7.91
N LEU A 18 -4.05 20.85 -8.01
CA LEU A 18 -3.15 20.70 -6.85
C LEU A 18 -2.89 22.02 -6.12
N GLU A 19 -2.70 23.12 -6.86
CA GLU A 19 -2.54 24.45 -6.28
C GLU A 19 -3.82 24.93 -5.59
N GLY A 20 -5.00 24.67 -6.18
CA GLY A 20 -6.29 24.96 -5.58
C GLY A 20 -6.50 24.19 -4.26
N TYR A 21 -6.22 22.89 -4.27
CA TYR A 21 -6.29 22.04 -3.07
C TYR A 21 -5.31 22.52 -1.99
N SER A 22 -4.06 22.80 -2.37
CA SER A 22 -3.02 23.34 -1.49
C SER A 22 -3.49 24.60 -0.76
N LYS A 23 -4.12 25.55 -1.47
CA LYS A 23 -4.68 26.77 -0.89
C LYS A 23 -5.85 26.51 0.03
N ALA A 24 -6.80 25.66 -0.38
CA ALA A 24 -8.00 25.36 0.40
C ALA A 24 -7.69 24.69 1.75
N PHE A 25 -6.67 23.84 1.79
CA PHE A 25 -6.30 23.07 2.97
C PHE A 25 -5.07 23.60 3.71
N ASN A 26 -4.49 24.73 3.27
CA ASN A 26 -3.28 25.35 3.82
C ASN A 26 -2.09 24.36 3.93
N LEU A 27 -1.88 23.57 2.87
CA LEU A 27 -0.79 22.59 2.78
C LEU A 27 0.13 22.96 1.62
N SER A 28 1.42 22.65 1.68
CA SER A 28 2.30 22.80 0.50
C SER A 28 1.91 21.79 -0.59
N VAL A 29 2.08 22.15 -1.87
CA VAL A 29 1.86 21.23 -3.00
C VAL A 29 2.66 19.94 -2.84
N ALA A 30 3.91 20.04 -2.35
CA ALA A 30 4.75 18.87 -2.08
C ALA A 30 4.15 17.94 -1.01
N GLU A 31 3.45 18.49 -0.01
CA GLU A 31 2.77 17.71 1.01
C GLU A 31 1.51 17.02 0.47
N VAL A 32 0.74 17.71 -0.37
CA VAL A 32 -0.41 17.13 -1.07
C VAL A 32 0.04 15.93 -1.92
N ILE A 33 1.13 16.07 -2.67
CA ILE A 33 1.72 14.98 -3.46
C ILE A 33 2.17 13.82 -2.56
N ARG A 34 2.86 14.10 -1.43
CA ARG A 34 3.27 13.05 -0.49
C ARG A 34 2.07 12.27 0.07
N GLN A 35 1.00 12.95 0.45
CA GLN A 35 -0.24 12.31 0.92
C GLN A 35 -0.90 11.48 -0.19
N GLY A 36 -0.93 11.99 -1.42
CA GLY A 36 -1.43 11.26 -2.58
C GLY A 36 -0.65 9.96 -2.83
N ILE A 37 0.68 10.02 -2.82
CA ILE A 37 1.55 8.84 -2.97
C ILE A 37 1.31 7.82 -1.84
N LYS A 38 1.19 8.31 -0.59
CA LYS A 38 0.94 7.44 0.56
C LYS A 38 -0.39 6.67 0.41
N ARG A 39 -1.47 7.38 0.07
CA ARG A 39 -2.79 6.77 -0.17
C ARG A 39 -2.76 5.78 -1.33
N LEU A 40 -2.08 6.13 -2.43
CA LEU A 40 -1.93 5.22 -3.58
C LEU A 40 -1.22 3.92 -3.18
N ARG A 41 -0.19 4.01 -2.34
CA ARG A 41 0.53 2.84 -1.83
C ARG A 41 -0.34 1.96 -0.93
N GLU A 42 -1.08 2.57 -0.01
CA GLU A 42 -2.00 1.86 0.89
C GLU A 42 -3.08 1.11 0.12
N THR A 43 -3.67 1.72 -0.91
CA THR A 43 -4.66 1.08 -1.78
C THR A 43 -4.05 -0.12 -2.53
N HIS A 44 -2.85 0.04 -3.11
CA HIS A 44 -2.22 -1.03 -3.88
C HIS A 44 -1.63 -2.15 -3.01
N GLU A 45 -1.14 -1.88 -1.80
CA GLU A 45 -0.68 -2.92 -0.88
C GLU A 45 -1.83 -3.87 -0.51
N SER A 46 -3.03 -3.31 -0.26
CA SER A 46 -4.23 -4.12 -0.02
C SER A 46 -4.62 -4.93 -1.26
N GLU A 47 -4.62 -4.32 -2.44
CA GLU A 47 -4.98 -4.99 -3.69
C GLU A 47 -4.00 -6.11 -4.07
N ALA A 48 -2.69 -5.88 -3.92
CA ALA A 48 -1.66 -6.87 -4.18
C ALA A 48 -1.78 -8.07 -3.23
N TYR A 49 -2.05 -7.81 -1.94
CA TYR A 49 -2.34 -8.86 -0.97
C TYR A 49 -3.56 -9.68 -1.36
N HIS A 50 -4.70 -9.02 -1.65
CA HIS A 50 -5.92 -9.71 -2.06
C HIS A 50 -5.73 -10.53 -3.33
N LYS A 51 -5.03 -9.98 -4.32
CA LYS A 51 -4.70 -10.68 -5.56
C LYS A 51 -3.80 -11.89 -5.31
N LEU A 52 -2.84 -11.80 -4.40
CA LEU A 52 -1.99 -12.92 -4.00
C LEU A 52 -2.81 -14.02 -3.32
N VAL A 53 -3.70 -13.66 -2.38
CA VAL A 53 -4.59 -14.62 -1.70
C VAL A 53 -5.52 -15.30 -2.70
N GLU A 54 -6.15 -14.55 -3.60
CA GLU A 54 -7.01 -15.13 -4.65
C GLU A 54 -6.24 -16.06 -5.59
N ASN A 55 -5.04 -15.66 -6.03
CA ASN A 55 -4.21 -16.49 -6.91
C ASN A 55 -3.69 -17.76 -6.23
N THR A 56 -3.52 -17.73 -4.90
CA THR A 56 -3.06 -18.87 -4.10
C THR A 56 -4.21 -19.69 -3.51
N ARG A 57 -5.46 -19.29 -3.79
CA ARG A 57 -6.66 -19.97 -3.32
C ARG A 57 -6.71 -21.39 -3.88
N GLY A 58 -6.85 -22.37 -2.98
CA GLY A 58 -6.93 -23.79 -3.35
C GLY A 58 -5.58 -24.45 -3.69
N ILE A 59 -4.44 -23.78 -3.47
CA ILE A 59 -3.12 -24.44 -3.46
C ILE A 59 -3.08 -25.49 -2.35
N TRP A 60 -3.61 -25.15 -1.17
CA TRP A 60 -3.74 -26.08 -0.06
C TRP A 60 -4.98 -26.97 -0.25
N LYS A 61 -4.79 -28.30 -0.18
CA LYS A 61 -5.85 -29.31 -0.36
C LYS A 61 -6.02 -30.26 0.83
N GLU A 62 -5.15 -30.17 1.82
CA GLU A 62 -5.03 -31.13 2.93
C GLU A 62 -5.89 -30.73 4.15
N GLY A 63 -7.03 -30.07 3.92
CA GLY A 63 -7.97 -29.66 4.98
C GLY A 63 -7.71 -28.24 5.52
N ASP A 64 -7.84 -28.04 6.84
CA ASP A 64 -7.70 -26.73 7.48
C ASP A 64 -6.24 -26.26 7.51
N GLY A 65 -5.90 -25.34 6.61
CA GLY A 65 -4.54 -24.80 6.49
C GLY A 65 -4.12 -23.93 7.67
N LEU A 66 -5.04 -23.29 8.39
CA LEU A 66 -4.71 -22.48 9.56
C LEU A 66 -4.31 -23.38 10.72
N LYS A 67 -5.09 -24.44 10.96
CA LYS A 67 -4.75 -25.45 11.96
C LYS A 67 -3.37 -26.06 11.70
N TYR A 68 -3.11 -26.48 10.45
CA TYR A 68 -1.81 -27.02 10.05
C TYR A 68 -0.64 -26.05 10.32
N GLN A 69 -0.82 -24.76 10.01
CA GLN A 69 0.20 -23.74 10.29
C GLN A 69 0.43 -23.50 11.79
N MET A 70 -0.64 -23.52 12.59
CA MET A 70 -0.54 -23.36 14.05
C MET A 70 0.17 -24.54 14.69
N ASP A 71 -0.15 -25.77 14.26
CA ASP A 71 0.49 -26.99 14.73
C ASP A 71 2.01 -26.93 14.48
N ILE A 72 2.44 -26.63 13.24
CA ILE A 72 3.88 -26.45 12.92
C ILE A 72 4.53 -25.35 13.76
N ARG A 73 3.87 -24.20 13.94
CA ARG A 73 4.44 -23.09 14.71
C ARG A 73 4.64 -23.45 16.18
N SER A 74 3.75 -24.26 16.75
CA SER A 74 3.86 -24.71 18.15
C SER A 74 5.07 -25.63 18.38
N GLU A 75 5.56 -26.32 17.35
CA GLU A 75 6.79 -27.13 17.42
C GLU A 75 8.04 -26.27 17.66
N TRP A 76 8.01 -24.99 17.28
CA TRP A 76 9.14 -24.07 17.46
C TRP A 76 9.11 -23.34 18.80
N GLU A 77 7.91 -23.16 19.39
CA GLU A 77 7.75 -22.55 20.72
C GLU A 77 7.99 -23.53 21.87
N SER A 78 8.02 -24.83 21.57
CA SER A 78 8.27 -25.91 22.53
C SER A 78 9.74 -26.33 22.63
N GLN A 79 10.66 -25.58 22.01
CA GLN A 79 12.12 -25.69 22.19
C GLN A 79 12.66 -24.60 23.13
#